data_AF-A0A847Q9V5-F1
#
_entry.id   AF-A0A847Q9V5-F1
#
_cell.length_a   1.000
_cell.length_b   1.000
_cell.length_c   1.000
_cell.angle_alpha   90.00
_cell.angle_beta   90.00
_cell.angle_gamma   90.00
#
_symmetry.space_group_name_H-M   'P 1'
#
loop_
_entity.id
_entity.type
_entity.pdbx_description
1 polymer ?
#
loop_
_entity_poly.entity_id
_entity_poly.type
_entity_poly.pdbx_seq_one_letter_code
_entity_poly.pdbx_strand_id
1 'polypeptide(L)'
;MIVLVKTPNKDEFIVYDGKKLMNIYFSIENKRVFFKFELLDDISDEKMMEIINLFNNKMIRTYKVISLSIHIKDSLIYENCFRNSLYYEKGNFLQRKVEPYRYAIDDSAFDREGYIINQGLIEEVPSGKFKTSKTGCGWIACYNLFKLMNKEKTIKEVSSAISDTAIFKGMFGVDVFGLYKYLRKNNIDAYFTPIFKNQCIRDIKNSKYGIILYIHNRGSHYVAYKNLGNGKCIYYNAVYGRNNHVMEIEDFYKKFSITPLGMLISV
;
A
#
# COMPACT_ATOMS: atom_id res chain seq x y z
N MET A 1 -12.01 0.93 -14.80
CA MET A 1 -11.47 -0.27 -14.13
C MET A 1 -10.33 -0.85 -14.95
N ILE A 2 -9.13 -1.00 -14.36
CA ILE A 2 -8.00 -1.69 -15.00
C ILE A 2 -8.20 -3.21 -14.94
N VAL A 3 -8.19 -3.87 -16.11
CA VAL A 3 -8.30 -5.34 -16.23
C VAL A 3 -7.16 -5.88 -17.07
N LEU A 4 -6.51 -6.93 -16.59
CA LEU A 4 -5.47 -7.69 -17.30
C LEU A 4 -6.12 -8.85 -18.07
N VAL A 5 -6.25 -8.72 -19.39
CA VAL A 5 -6.90 -9.70 -20.28
C VAL A 5 -5.85 -10.54 -21.01
N LYS A 6 -5.92 -11.87 -20.89
CA LYS A 6 -5.06 -12.79 -21.66
C LYS A 6 -5.66 -13.04 -23.04
N THR A 7 -4.84 -13.06 -24.10
CA THR A 7 -5.28 -13.49 -25.43
C THR A 7 -4.46 -14.66 -25.97
N PRO A 8 -4.97 -15.41 -26.96
CA PRO A 8 -4.32 -16.62 -27.46
C PRO A 8 -2.94 -16.37 -28.10
N ASN A 9 -2.72 -15.17 -28.66
CA ASN A 9 -1.56 -14.86 -29.51
C ASN A 9 -0.63 -13.79 -28.92
N LYS A 10 -0.99 -13.17 -27.79
CA LYS A 10 -0.20 -12.16 -27.08
C LYS A 10 -0.49 -12.18 -25.58
N ASP A 11 0.58 -12.03 -24.82
CA ASP A 11 0.55 -11.88 -23.37
C ASP A 11 -0.11 -10.53 -22.98
N GLU A 12 -0.58 -10.49 -21.74
CA GLU A 12 -1.71 -9.70 -21.23
C GLU A 12 -1.89 -8.24 -21.69
N PHE A 13 -3.15 -7.83 -21.90
CA PHE A 13 -3.53 -6.44 -22.20
C PHE A 13 -4.11 -5.73 -20.98
N ILE A 14 -3.87 -4.43 -20.87
CA ILE A 14 -4.55 -3.57 -19.90
C ILE A 14 -5.66 -2.77 -20.57
N VAL A 15 -6.89 -3.00 -20.08
CA VAL A 15 -8.08 -2.23 -20.45
C VAL A 15 -8.50 -1.36 -19.28
N TYR A 16 -8.73 -0.07 -19.53
CA TYR A 16 -9.27 0.90 -18.59
C TYR A 16 -10.50 1.57 -19.18
N ASP A 17 -11.65 1.44 -18.51
CA ASP A 17 -12.93 2.04 -18.92
C ASP A 17 -13.29 1.73 -20.39
N GLY A 18 -13.06 0.47 -20.79
CA GLY A 18 -13.31 -0.03 -22.14
C GLY A 18 -12.21 0.30 -23.17
N LYS A 19 -11.28 1.20 -22.84
CA LYS A 19 -10.15 1.54 -23.71
C LYS A 19 -8.92 0.69 -23.39
N LYS A 20 -8.29 0.13 -24.43
CA LYS A 20 -7.01 -0.54 -24.29
C LYS A 20 -5.88 0.48 -24.18
N LEU A 21 -5.13 0.47 -23.08
CA LEU A 21 -4.07 1.45 -22.81
C LEU A 21 -2.67 0.96 -23.19
N MET A 22 -2.40 -0.34 -23.01
CA MET A 22 -1.09 -0.92 -23.30
C MET A 22 -1.13 -2.43 -23.53
N ASN A 23 -0.10 -2.93 -24.19
CA ASN A 23 0.24 -4.35 -24.24
C ASN A 23 1.35 -4.65 -23.23
N ILE A 24 1.25 -5.78 -22.55
CA ILE A 24 2.30 -6.31 -21.68
C ILE A 24 2.78 -7.63 -22.25
N TYR A 25 4.05 -7.70 -22.60
CA TYR A 25 4.66 -8.96 -23.00
C TYR A 25 5.50 -9.47 -21.85
N PHE A 26 5.38 -10.75 -21.51
CA PHE A 26 6.23 -11.32 -20.47
C PHE A 26 6.55 -12.79 -20.75
N SER A 27 7.72 -13.22 -20.32
CA SER A 27 8.11 -14.63 -20.23
C SER A 27 8.38 -14.99 -18.77
N ILE A 28 8.19 -16.27 -18.45
CA ILE A 28 8.49 -16.81 -17.12
C ILE A 28 9.52 -17.91 -17.28
N GLU A 29 10.68 -17.73 -16.67
CA GLU A 29 11.77 -18.71 -16.67
C GLU A 29 12.26 -18.93 -15.25
N ASN A 30 12.17 -20.16 -14.74
CA ASN A 30 12.63 -20.51 -13.39
C ASN A 30 12.08 -19.56 -12.30
N LYS A 31 10.77 -19.28 -12.36
CA LYS A 31 10.05 -18.33 -11.49
C LYS A 31 10.53 -16.87 -11.61
N ARG A 32 11.26 -16.49 -12.66
CA ARG A 32 11.64 -15.10 -12.95
C ARG A 32 10.80 -14.57 -14.10
N VAL A 33 10.26 -13.37 -13.95
CA VAL A 33 9.49 -12.70 -15.01
C VAL A 33 10.39 -11.72 -15.73
N PHE A 34 10.45 -11.82 -17.04
CA PHE A 34 10.99 -10.76 -17.91
C PHE A 34 9.84 -10.16 -18.68
N PHE A 35 9.70 -8.84 -18.64
CA PHE A 35 8.56 -8.17 -19.24
C PHE A 35 8.94 -6.87 -19.93
N LYS A 36 8.06 -6.44 -20.83
CA LYS A 36 8.10 -5.13 -21.48
C LYS A 36 6.68 -4.58 -21.64
N PHE A 37 6.58 -3.25 -21.65
CA PHE A 37 5.34 -2.54 -21.91
C PHE A 37 5.38 -1.89 -23.29
N GLU A 38 4.27 -1.96 -24.01
CA GLU A 38 4.05 -1.23 -25.26
C GLU A 38 2.83 -0.34 -25.05
N LEU A 39 3.07 0.96 -24.89
CA LEU A 39 2.04 1.97 -24.72
C LEU A 39 1.26 2.14 -26.01
N LEU A 40 -0.06 2.21 -25.89
CA LEU A 40 -0.95 2.52 -27.01
C LEU A 40 -1.50 3.95 -26.90
N ASP A 41 -1.29 4.59 -25.76
CA ASP A 41 -1.74 5.94 -25.44
C ASP A 41 -0.87 6.53 -24.33
N ASP A 42 -0.87 7.85 -24.23
CA ASP A 42 -0.18 8.56 -23.16
C ASP A 42 -0.89 8.30 -21.82
N ILE A 43 -0.11 7.94 -20.80
CA ILE A 43 -0.62 7.71 -19.45
C ILE A 43 0.17 8.53 -18.43
N SER A 44 -0.52 9.00 -17.40
CA SER A 44 0.13 9.71 -16.29
C SER A 44 0.96 8.75 -15.43
N ASP A 45 1.94 9.28 -14.71
CA ASP A 45 2.74 8.51 -13.75
C ASP A 45 1.88 7.83 -12.68
N GLU A 46 0.83 8.49 -12.18
CA GLU A 46 -0.10 7.89 -11.21
C GLU A 46 -0.78 6.65 -11.81
N LYS A 47 -1.16 6.71 -13.09
CA LYS A 47 -1.77 5.58 -13.80
C LYS A 47 -0.75 4.47 -14.06
N MET A 48 0.46 4.82 -14.45
CA MET A 48 1.53 3.86 -14.66
C MET A 48 1.90 3.12 -13.37
N MET A 49 1.94 3.81 -12.23
CA MET A 49 2.15 3.20 -10.92
C MET A 49 1.04 2.22 -10.54
N GLU A 50 -0.23 2.55 -10.80
CA GLU A 50 -1.36 1.63 -10.61
C GLU A 50 -1.17 0.36 -11.45
N ILE A 51 -0.78 0.51 -12.72
CA ILE A 51 -0.52 -0.59 -13.65
C ILE A 51 0.63 -1.48 -13.17
N ILE A 52 1.78 -0.90 -12.82
CA ILE A 52 2.94 -1.63 -12.31
C ILE A 52 2.55 -2.42 -11.07
N ASN A 53 1.83 -1.81 -10.13
CA ASN A 53 1.36 -2.47 -8.92
C ASN A 53 0.43 -3.66 -9.22
N LEU A 54 -0.54 -3.49 -10.11
CA LEU A 54 -1.45 -4.56 -10.53
C LEU A 54 -0.70 -5.71 -11.20
N PHE A 55 0.20 -5.40 -12.12
CA PHE A 55 1.01 -6.40 -12.82
C PHE A 55 1.90 -7.17 -11.84
N ASN A 56 2.67 -6.46 -11.00
CA ASN A 56 3.55 -7.06 -10.01
C ASN A 56 2.80 -8.01 -9.10
N ASN A 57 1.66 -7.56 -8.53
CA ASN A 57 0.89 -8.38 -7.61
C ASN A 57 0.23 -9.57 -8.31
N LYS A 58 -0.25 -9.40 -9.54
CA LYS A 58 -0.77 -10.54 -10.32
C LYS A 58 0.31 -11.59 -10.55
N MET A 59 1.51 -11.17 -10.97
CA MET A 59 2.62 -12.10 -11.23
C MET A 59 3.06 -12.81 -9.96
N ILE A 60 3.20 -12.08 -8.84
CA ILE A 60 3.56 -12.64 -7.53
C ILE A 60 2.52 -13.66 -7.07
N ARG A 61 1.23 -13.33 -7.15
CA ARG A 61 0.15 -14.19 -6.65
C ARG A 61 -0.05 -15.43 -7.52
N THR A 62 -0.11 -15.23 -8.85
CA THR A 62 -0.47 -16.29 -9.81
C THR A 62 0.68 -17.26 -10.04
N TYR A 63 1.89 -16.74 -10.19
CA TYR A 63 3.05 -17.53 -10.63
C TYR A 63 4.11 -17.71 -9.55
N LYS A 64 3.91 -17.14 -8.35
CA LYS A 64 4.84 -17.23 -7.20
C LYS A 64 6.28 -16.92 -7.61
N VAL A 65 6.43 -15.84 -8.39
CA VAL A 65 7.70 -15.43 -9.01
C VAL A 65 8.65 -14.84 -7.99
N ILE A 66 9.95 -15.13 -8.14
CA ILE A 66 11.02 -14.66 -7.24
C ILE A 66 11.59 -13.30 -7.62
N SER A 67 11.46 -12.92 -8.88
CA SER A 67 11.87 -11.61 -9.37
C SER A 67 11.12 -11.21 -10.63
N LEU A 68 10.98 -9.91 -10.82
CA LEU A 68 10.48 -9.30 -12.04
C LEU A 68 11.55 -8.38 -12.62
N SER A 69 11.78 -8.44 -13.92
CA SER A 69 12.81 -7.67 -14.61
C SER A 69 12.27 -7.02 -15.88
N ILE A 70 12.61 -5.75 -16.09
CA ILE A 70 12.36 -5.01 -17.33
C ILE A 70 13.69 -4.45 -17.86
N HIS A 71 13.89 -4.46 -19.17
CA HIS A 71 15.10 -3.89 -19.75
C HIS A 71 15.08 -2.36 -19.56
N ILE A 72 16.22 -1.74 -19.21
CA ILE A 72 16.26 -0.30 -18.86
C ILE A 72 15.69 0.56 -19.99
N LYS A 73 16.08 0.26 -21.24
CA LYS A 73 15.56 0.92 -22.45
C LYS A 73 14.03 0.92 -22.56
N ASP A 74 13.37 -0.13 -22.05
CA ASP A 74 11.91 -0.28 -22.11
C ASP A 74 11.22 0.43 -20.91
N SER A 75 12.00 0.92 -19.94
CA SER A 75 11.52 1.61 -18.75
C SER A 75 11.79 3.11 -18.74
N LEU A 76 12.54 3.64 -19.71
CA LEU A 76 13.14 4.98 -19.66
C LEU A 76 12.14 6.10 -19.33
N ILE A 77 10.94 6.04 -19.94
CA ILE A 77 9.88 7.05 -19.76
C ILE A 77 9.33 7.03 -18.33
N TYR A 78 9.30 5.86 -17.68
CA TYR A 78 8.68 5.64 -16.38
C TYR A 78 9.66 5.06 -15.36
N GLU A 79 10.94 5.38 -15.51
CA GLU A 79 12.01 4.82 -14.67
C GLU A 79 11.76 5.11 -13.19
N ASN A 80 11.33 6.34 -12.88
CA ASN A 80 10.96 6.74 -11.53
C ASN A 80 9.79 5.91 -10.98
N CYS A 81 8.81 5.53 -11.81
CA CYS A 81 7.71 4.67 -11.39
C CYS A 81 8.21 3.28 -10.97
N PHE A 82 9.14 2.71 -11.73
CA PHE A 82 9.76 1.43 -11.38
C PHE A 82 10.59 1.54 -10.10
N ARG A 83 11.44 2.56 -9.97
CA ARG A 83 12.26 2.77 -8.76
C ARG A 83 11.38 2.93 -7.52
N ASN A 84 10.29 3.68 -7.64
CA ASN A 84 9.27 3.84 -6.62
C ASN A 84 8.48 2.56 -6.29
N SER A 85 8.55 1.56 -7.17
CA SER A 85 7.96 0.22 -7.02
C SER A 85 9.01 -0.85 -6.68
N LEU A 86 10.06 -0.48 -5.93
CA LEU A 86 11.13 -1.37 -5.47
C LEU A 86 12.01 -2.00 -6.56
N TYR A 87 12.03 -1.46 -7.77
CA TYR A 87 13.00 -1.89 -8.78
C TYR A 87 14.34 -1.21 -8.56
N TYR A 88 15.43 -1.96 -8.75
CA TYR A 88 16.80 -1.48 -8.69
C TYR A 88 17.57 -1.93 -9.94
N GLU A 89 18.62 -1.19 -10.30
CA GLU A 89 19.45 -1.52 -11.45
C GLU A 89 20.24 -2.82 -11.26
N LYS A 90 20.27 -3.64 -12.31
CA LYS A 90 21.06 -4.86 -12.37
C LYS A 90 21.52 -5.10 -13.80
N GLY A 91 22.70 -4.58 -14.13
CA GLY A 91 23.20 -4.57 -15.50
C GLY A 91 22.23 -3.80 -16.40
N ASN A 92 21.79 -4.42 -17.50
CA ASN A 92 20.89 -3.79 -18.48
C ASN A 92 19.39 -3.85 -18.10
N PHE A 93 19.07 -4.25 -16.86
CA PHE A 93 17.71 -4.41 -16.39
C PHE A 93 17.44 -3.59 -15.13
N LEU A 94 16.20 -3.13 -14.97
CA LEU A 94 15.63 -2.87 -13.66
C LEU A 94 15.02 -4.16 -13.13
N GLN A 95 15.34 -4.52 -11.89
CA GLN A 95 14.90 -5.74 -11.24
C GLN A 95 14.21 -5.45 -9.91
N ARG A 96 13.05 -6.07 -9.70
CA ARG A 96 12.39 -6.19 -8.40
C ARG A 96 12.59 -7.59 -7.85
N LYS A 97 13.14 -7.70 -6.65
CA LYS A 97 13.11 -8.96 -5.88
C LYS A 97 11.83 -9.02 -5.07
N VAL A 98 11.17 -10.17 -5.09
CA VAL A 98 9.96 -10.40 -4.30
C VAL A 98 10.39 -10.83 -2.90
N GLU A 99 9.96 -10.09 -1.88
CA GLU A 99 10.35 -10.37 -0.50
C GLU A 99 9.76 -11.71 -0.01
N PRO A 100 10.47 -12.45 0.87
CA PRO A 100 10.02 -13.77 1.33
C PRO A 100 8.65 -13.77 2.00
N TYR A 101 8.28 -12.70 2.72
CA TYR A 101 6.98 -12.58 3.39
C TYR A 101 5.79 -12.68 2.42
N ARG A 102 5.98 -12.32 1.14
CA ARG A 102 4.93 -12.46 0.11
C ARG A 102 4.54 -13.92 -0.16
N TYR A 103 5.37 -14.91 0.21
CA TYR A 103 5.03 -16.33 0.08
C TYR A 103 4.53 -16.95 1.38
N ALA A 104 4.89 -16.34 2.52
CA ALA A 104 4.52 -16.83 3.84
C ALA A 104 3.11 -16.37 4.26
N ILE A 105 2.66 -15.22 3.74
CA ILE A 105 1.36 -14.62 4.06
C ILE A 105 0.33 -15.08 3.03
N ASP A 106 -0.88 -15.40 3.49
CA ASP A 106 -2.02 -15.71 2.63
C ASP A 106 -2.33 -14.55 1.65
N ASP A 107 -2.57 -14.87 0.37
CA ASP A 107 -2.82 -13.86 -0.66
C ASP A 107 -4.10 -13.03 -0.40
N SER A 108 -5.06 -13.56 0.36
CA SER A 108 -6.27 -12.84 0.78
C SER A 108 -6.01 -11.80 1.89
N ALA A 109 -4.79 -11.76 2.44
CA ALA A 109 -4.35 -10.64 3.27
C ALA A 109 -4.19 -9.34 2.47
N PHE A 110 -4.10 -9.45 1.14
CA PHE A 110 -3.83 -8.35 0.23
C PHE A 110 -4.95 -8.14 -0.78
N ASP A 111 -5.13 -6.90 -1.19
CA ASP A 111 -5.96 -6.62 -2.36
C ASP A 111 -5.23 -6.91 -3.67
N ARG A 112 -5.87 -6.58 -4.80
CA ARG A 112 -5.29 -6.79 -6.13
C ARG A 112 -4.06 -5.92 -6.42
N GLU A 113 -3.93 -4.79 -5.76
CA GLU A 113 -2.82 -3.84 -5.90
C GLU A 113 -1.73 -4.09 -4.87
N GLY A 114 -1.92 -5.03 -3.94
CA GLY A 114 -0.95 -5.40 -2.92
C GLY A 114 -1.05 -4.57 -1.63
N TYR A 115 -2.12 -3.79 -1.43
CA TYR A 115 -2.37 -3.19 -0.12
C TYR A 115 -2.73 -4.28 0.88
N ILE A 116 -2.26 -4.14 2.12
CA ILE A 116 -2.64 -5.05 3.21
C ILE A 116 -4.02 -4.65 3.72
N ILE A 117 -4.99 -5.56 3.61
CA ILE A 117 -6.39 -5.34 4.01
C ILE A 117 -6.83 -6.23 5.17
N ASN A 118 -6.09 -7.30 5.48
CA ASN A 118 -6.44 -8.22 6.55
C ASN A 118 -5.22 -8.54 7.43
N GLN A 119 -5.10 -7.81 8.53
CA GLN A 119 -4.05 -8.02 9.53
C GLN A 119 -4.14 -9.40 10.20
N GLY A 120 -5.34 -9.97 10.33
CA GLY A 120 -5.57 -11.26 10.98
C GLY A 120 -4.88 -12.42 10.27
N LEU A 121 -4.51 -12.26 9.00
CA LEU A 121 -3.82 -13.27 8.19
C LEU A 121 -2.29 -13.09 8.15
N ILE A 122 -1.75 -12.12 8.89
CA ILE A 122 -0.32 -11.82 8.92
C ILE A 122 0.27 -12.28 10.25
N GLU A 123 0.43 -13.60 10.40
CA GLU A 123 1.06 -14.17 11.61
C GLU A 123 2.58 -14.29 11.49
N GLU A 124 3.08 -14.49 10.27
CA GLU A 124 4.49 -14.79 9.97
C GLU A 124 5.43 -13.57 10.07
N VAL A 125 4.87 -12.36 10.13
CA VAL A 125 5.64 -11.12 10.25
C VAL A 125 5.74 -10.71 11.72
N PRO A 126 6.95 -10.68 12.32
CA PRO A 126 7.10 -10.22 13.69
C PRO A 126 6.73 -8.75 13.85
N SER A 127 6.08 -8.40 14.96
CA SER A 127 5.87 -7.02 15.40
C SER A 127 6.51 -6.80 16.76
N GLY A 128 7.85 -6.70 16.75
CA GLY A 128 8.65 -6.61 17.97
C GLY A 128 8.54 -7.90 18.78
N LYS A 129 8.12 -7.79 20.04
CA LYS A 129 7.88 -8.96 20.92
C LYS A 129 6.48 -9.58 20.76
N PHE A 130 5.63 -9.01 19.90
CA PHE A 130 4.24 -9.43 19.74
C PHE A 130 3.97 -9.93 18.32
N LYS A 131 2.91 -10.75 18.17
CA LYS A 131 2.38 -11.13 16.86
C LYS A 131 1.75 -9.92 16.16
N THR A 132 1.98 -9.76 14.86
CA THR A 132 1.34 -8.74 14.04
C THR A 132 -0.20 -8.78 14.13
N SER A 133 -0.80 -9.95 14.25
CA SER A 133 -2.26 -10.08 14.42
C SER A 133 -2.82 -9.35 15.66
N LYS A 134 -1.98 -9.00 16.63
CA LYS A 134 -2.37 -8.27 17.85
C LYS A 134 -1.95 -6.80 17.86
N THR A 135 -0.79 -6.46 17.31
CA THR A 135 -0.20 -5.09 17.45
C THR A 135 0.24 -4.47 16.13
N GLY A 136 -0.02 -5.11 14.98
CA GLY A 136 0.54 -4.71 13.70
C GLY A 136 -0.20 -3.61 12.94
N CYS A 137 -1.34 -3.13 13.43
CA CYS A 137 -2.17 -2.16 12.71
C CYS A 137 -1.41 -0.87 12.34
N GLY A 138 -0.51 -0.39 13.21
CA GLY A 138 0.31 0.80 12.96
C GLY A 138 1.28 0.64 11.78
N TRP A 139 2.09 -0.43 11.77
CA TRP A 139 3.04 -0.65 10.68
C TRP A 139 2.32 -1.01 9.36
N ILE A 140 1.19 -1.70 9.43
CA ILE A 140 0.35 -2.00 8.26
C ILE A 140 -0.20 -0.71 7.63
N ALA A 141 -0.73 0.19 8.44
CA ALA A 141 -1.19 1.49 7.97
C ALA A 141 -0.04 2.30 7.36
N CYS A 142 1.15 2.25 7.96
CA CYS A 142 2.38 2.85 7.43
C CYS A 142 2.76 2.26 6.06
N TYR A 143 2.78 0.93 5.92
CA TYR A 143 3.06 0.23 4.67
C TYR A 143 2.09 0.66 3.57
N ASN A 144 0.79 0.66 3.88
CA ASN A 144 -0.25 1.10 2.95
C ASN A 144 -0.09 2.56 2.56
N LEU A 145 0.29 3.46 3.50
CA LEU A 145 0.55 4.86 3.21
C LEU A 145 1.73 5.04 2.25
N PHE A 146 2.85 4.34 2.45
CA PHE A 146 3.98 4.36 1.51
C PHE A 146 3.56 3.91 0.10
N LYS A 147 2.71 2.88 0.01
CA LYS A 147 2.15 2.44 -1.27
C LYS A 147 1.24 3.49 -1.91
N LEU A 148 0.37 4.15 -1.12
CA LEU A 148 -0.50 5.26 -1.58
C LEU A 148 0.30 6.45 -2.14
N MET A 149 1.46 6.72 -1.54
CA MET A 149 2.36 7.80 -1.95
C MET A 149 3.25 7.43 -3.13
N ASN A 150 3.10 6.24 -3.72
CA ASN A 150 3.99 5.75 -4.78
C ASN A 150 5.46 5.75 -4.32
N LYS A 151 5.72 5.32 -3.09
CA LYS A 151 7.06 5.21 -2.48
C LYS A 151 7.16 3.87 -1.75
N GLU A 152 6.92 2.78 -2.48
CA GLU A 152 6.74 1.46 -1.89
C GLU A 152 7.96 1.05 -1.05
N LYS A 153 7.68 0.38 0.07
CA LYS A 153 8.65 -0.20 0.99
C LYS A 153 8.35 -1.68 1.17
N THR A 154 9.36 -2.48 1.54
CA THR A 154 9.13 -3.89 1.86
C THR A 154 8.37 -4.05 3.17
N ILE A 155 7.59 -5.13 3.34
CA ILE A 155 6.94 -5.47 4.61
C ILE A 155 7.98 -5.51 5.72
N LYS A 156 9.12 -6.17 5.48
CA LYS A 156 10.21 -6.28 6.47
C LYS A 156 10.72 -4.91 6.94
N GLU A 157 10.98 -4.00 6.01
CA GLU A 157 11.52 -2.67 6.33
C GLU A 157 10.56 -1.90 7.23
N VAL A 158 9.28 -1.84 6.87
CA VAL A 158 8.28 -1.08 7.63
C VAL A 158 7.98 -1.75 8.96
N SER A 159 7.80 -3.08 8.98
CA SER A 159 7.45 -3.80 10.20
C SER A 159 8.56 -3.70 11.25
N SER A 160 9.82 -3.86 10.86
CA SER A 160 10.97 -3.71 11.77
C SER A 160 11.08 -2.26 12.27
N ALA A 161 11.07 -1.27 11.36
CA ALA A 161 11.28 0.12 11.74
C ALA A 161 10.22 0.65 12.73
N ILE A 162 8.95 0.27 12.54
CA ILE A 162 7.87 0.72 13.41
C ILE A 162 7.83 -0.09 14.70
N SER A 163 8.01 -1.41 14.63
CA SER A 163 7.93 -2.26 15.82
C SER A 163 9.07 -2.03 16.81
N ASP A 164 10.24 -1.60 16.35
CA ASP A 164 11.36 -1.21 17.20
C ASP A 164 11.08 0.07 18.02
N THR A 165 10.10 0.88 17.57
CA THR A 165 9.68 2.10 18.26
C THR A 165 8.46 1.92 19.17
N ALA A 166 7.74 0.79 19.04
CA ALA A 166 6.49 0.50 19.74
C ALA A 166 6.65 0.08 21.22
N ILE A 167 7.67 0.60 21.91
CA ILE A 167 8.11 0.13 23.24
C ILE A 167 7.16 0.54 24.39
N PHE A 168 6.21 1.45 24.20
CA PHE A 168 5.35 1.91 25.31
C PHE A 168 3.88 1.46 25.20
N LYS A 169 3.57 0.47 26.04
CA LYS A 169 2.24 -0.06 26.35
C LYS A 169 1.28 1.03 26.88
N GLY A 170 0.10 1.11 26.27
CA GLY A 170 -1.15 1.06 27.04
C GLY A 170 -1.80 2.37 27.53
N MET A 171 -1.15 3.53 27.51
CA MET A 171 -1.79 4.79 27.93
C MET A 171 -1.21 5.96 27.14
N PHE A 172 -1.97 6.45 26.15
CA PHE A 172 -1.71 7.69 25.41
C PHE A 172 -0.39 7.82 24.63
N GLY A 173 -0.50 7.79 23.29
CA GLY A 173 0.27 8.66 22.39
C GLY A 173 1.67 8.24 21.92
N VAL A 174 2.36 7.27 22.53
CA VAL A 174 3.79 7.07 22.20
C VAL A 174 4.06 6.26 20.90
N ASP A 175 3.06 5.62 20.30
CA ASP A 175 3.26 4.88 19.02
C ASP A 175 3.02 5.75 17.76
N VAL A 176 2.09 6.72 17.81
CA VAL A 176 1.82 7.62 16.67
C VAL A 176 3.00 8.56 16.41
N PHE A 177 3.73 8.98 17.45
CA PHE A 177 4.94 9.79 17.28
C PHE A 177 6.09 9.00 16.66
N GLY A 178 6.21 7.70 16.96
CA GLY A 178 7.17 6.82 16.29
C GLY A 178 6.90 6.74 14.80
N LEU A 179 5.63 6.54 14.44
CA LEU A 179 5.18 6.52 13.05
C LEU A 179 5.42 7.87 12.34
N TYR A 180 5.05 8.98 12.98
CA TYR A 180 5.31 10.33 12.47
C TYR A 180 6.81 10.56 12.23
N LYS A 181 7.67 10.25 13.21
CA LYS A 181 9.13 10.37 13.09
C LYS A 181 9.67 9.51 11.95
N TYR A 182 9.18 8.28 11.79
CA TYR A 182 9.60 7.40 10.69
C TYR A 182 9.22 7.97 9.33
N LEU A 183 8.02 8.54 9.19
CA LEU A 183 7.61 9.22 7.96
C LEU A 183 8.51 10.44 7.67
N ARG A 184 8.76 11.30 8.66
CA ARG A 184 9.67 12.46 8.48
C ARG A 184 11.10 12.03 8.11
N LYS A 185 11.63 10.96 8.71
CA LYS A 185 12.95 10.39 8.38
C LYS A 185 13.03 9.86 6.94
N ASN A 186 11.90 9.46 6.36
CA ASN A 186 11.79 9.05 4.96
C ASN A 186 11.40 10.21 4.02
N ASN A 187 11.65 11.47 4.43
CA ASN A 187 11.38 12.67 3.64
C ASN A 187 9.91 12.77 3.17
N ILE A 188 8.98 12.35 4.03
CA ILE A 188 7.55 12.55 3.83
C ILE A 188 7.15 13.84 4.55
N ASP A 189 6.48 14.75 3.84
CA ASP A 189 5.93 15.96 4.46
C ASP A 189 4.62 15.65 5.19
N ALA A 190 4.77 14.93 6.30
CA ALA A 190 3.66 14.54 7.15
C ALA A 190 3.31 15.65 8.14
N TYR A 191 2.03 15.80 8.43
CA TYR A 191 1.45 16.73 9.41
C TYR A 191 0.72 15.96 10.49
N PHE A 192 0.96 16.33 11.75
CA PHE A 192 0.31 15.69 12.90
C PHE A 192 -0.84 16.54 13.42
N THR A 193 -2.02 15.95 13.48
CA THR A 193 -3.23 16.56 14.02
C THR A 193 -3.62 15.87 15.33
N PRO A 194 -3.67 16.61 16.46
CA PRO A 194 -3.89 16.00 17.76
C PRO A 194 -5.38 15.80 18.10
N ILE A 195 -5.61 14.65 18.72
CA ILE A 195 -6.67 14.18 19.66
C ILE A 195 -8.15 14.46 19.34
N PHE A 196 -8.56 15.42 18.53
CA PHE A 196 -9.98 15.71 18.33
C PHE A 196 -10.51 15.24 16.98
N LYS A 197 -11.54 14.38 16.99
CA LYS A 197 -12.18 13.87 15.76
C LYS A 197 -12.60 14.98 14.79
N ASN A 198 -13.13 16.10 15.29
CA ASN A 198 -13.62 17.19 14.44
C ASN A 198 -12.47 17.89 13.70
N GLN A 199 -11.30 18.00 14.34
CA GLN A 199 -10.10 18.51 13.68
C GLN A 199 -9.58 17.49 12.67
N CYS A 200 -9.53 16.20 13.02
CA CYS A 200 -9.15 15.15 12.08
C CYS A 200 -10.04 15.13 10.83
N ILE A 201 -11.37 15.26 10.99
CA ILE A 201 -12.31 15.31 9.86
C ILE A 201 -11.99 16.49 8.94
N ARG A 202 -11.70 17.68 9.49
CA ARG A 202 -11.29 18.85 8.70
C ARG A 202 -10.00 18.60 7.94
N ASP A 203 -9.00 18.04 8.60
CA ASP A 203 -7.67 17.86 8.01
C ASP A 203 -7.64 16.71 6.99
N ILE A 204 -8.46 15.67 7.18
CA ILE A 204 -8.69 14.63 6.16
C ILE A 204 -9.26 15.25 4.88
N LYS A 205 -10.24 16.17 4.98
CA LYS A 205 -10.83 16.84 3.81
C LYS A 205 -9.80 17.63 2.99
N ASN A 206 -8.73 18.10 3.64
CA ASN A 206 -7.69 18.92 3.02
C ASN A 206 -6.41 18.14 2.67
N SER A 207 -6.37 16.83 2.87
CA SER A 207 -5.20 15.99 2.58
C SER A 207 -5.52 14.90 1.58
N LYS A 208 -4.51 14.42 0.86
CA LYS A 208 -4.69 13.38 -0.16
C LYS A 208 -4.68 11.98 0.48
N TYR A 209 -3.78 11.77 1.43
CA TYR A 209 -3.61 10.49 2.12
C TYR A 209 -3.28 10.70 3.59
N GLY A 210 -3.31 9.63 4.37
CA GLY A 210 -2.80 9.67 5.74
C GLY A 210 -3.14 8.44 6.54
N ILE A 211 -2.91 8.53 7.85
CA ILE A 211 -3.17 7.50 8.83
C ILE A 211 -4.02 8.07 9.96
N ILE A 212 -5.14 7.42 10.25
CA ILE A 212 -6.03 7.76 11.35
C ILE A 212 -5.77 6.78 12.49
N LEU A 213 -5.60 7.31 13.70
CA LEU A 213 -5.64 6.57 14.95
C LEU A 213 -6.95 6.90 15.68
N TYR A 214 -7.76 5.89 15.94
CA TYR A 214 -9.04 6.04 16.64
C TYR A 214 -9.24 4.92 17.66
N ILE A 215 -10.15 5.14 18.60
CA ILE A 215 -10.48 4.17 19.65
C ILE A 215 -11.82 3.51 19.32
N HIS A 216 -11.83 2.18 19.26
CA HIS A 216 -13.03 1.36 19.12
C HIS A 216 -13.22 0.42 20.31
N ASN A 217 -14.25 -0.41 20.26
CA ASN A 217 -14.64 -1.34 21.34
C ASN A 217 -13.57 -2.37 21.76
N ARG A 218 -12.50 -2.59 20.98
CA ARG A 218 -11.40 -3.51 21.33
C ARG A 218 -10.07 -2.80 21.56
N GLY A 219 -10.06 -1.47 21.61
CA GLY A 219 -8.86 -0.65 21.83
C GLY A 219 -8.60 0.33 20.69
N SER A 220 -7.35 0.80 20.62
CA SER A 220 -6.89 1.72 19.58
C SER A 220 -6.58 1.00 18.28
N HIS A 221 -6.91 1.61 17.14
CA HIS A 221 -6.64 1.06 15.81
C HIS A 221 -6.14 2.12 14.85
N TYR A 222 -5.22 1.71 13.97
CA TYR A 222 -4.69 2.53 12.90
C TYR A 222 -5.25 2.09 11.55
N VAL A 223 -5.61 3.05 10.71
CA VAL A 223 -6.03 2.81 9.33
C VAL A 223 -5.36 3.81 8.40
N ALA A 224 -4.92 3.36 7.23
CA ALA A 224 -4.54 4.27 6.17
C ALA A 224 -5.79 4.71 5.40
N TYR A 225 -5.81 5.94 4.90
CA TYR A 225 -6.88 6.43 4.04
C TYR A 225 -6.35 7.09 2.75
N LYS A 226 -7.18 7.04 1.72
CA LYS A 226 -7.07 7.86 0.50
C LYS A 226 -8.32 8.72 0.36
N ASN A 227 -8.15 10.04 0.33
CA ASN A 227 -9.23 10.97 0.08
C ASN A 227 -9.62 10.92 -1.41
N LEU A 228 -10.91 10.73 -1.69
CA LEU A 228 -11.48 10.69 -3.04
C LEU A 228 -12.11 12.02 -3.46
N GLY A 229 -12.09 13.02 -2.58
CA GLY A 229 -12.87 14.25 -2.71
C GLY A 229 -14.33 14.06 -2.27
N ASN A 230 -15.07 15.17 -2.26
CA ASN A 230 -16.51 15.20 -1.96
C ASN A 230 -16.91 14.54 -0.61
N GLY A 231 -16.03 14.59 0.39
CA GLY A 231 -16.29 14.01 1.72
C GLY A 231 -16.02 12.51 1.84
N LYS A 232 -15.62 11.83 0.76
CA LYS A 232 -15.41 10.38 0.73
C LYS A 232 -13.94 9.99 0.83
N CYS A 233 -13.69 8.88 1.51
CA CYS A 233 -12.37 8.25 1.56
C CYS A 233 -12.47 6.75 1.29
N ILE A 234 -11.39 6.17 0.76
CA ILE A 234 -11.11 4.73 0.87
C ILE A 234 -10.35 4.51 2.16
N TYR A 235 -10.79 3.55 2.98
CA TYR A 235 -10.12 3.14 4.21
C TYR A 235 -9.49 1.77 4.06
N TYR A 236 -8.17 1.70 4.14
CA TYR A 236 -7.44 0.45 4.13
C TYR A 236 -7.39 -0.13 5.54
N ASN A 237 -7.41 -1.46 5.64
CA ASN A 237 -7.26 -2.21 6.89
C ASN A 237 -8.20 -1.79 8.05
N ALA A 238 -9.31 -1.08 7.75
CA ALA A 238 -10.33 -0.68 8.72
C ALA A 238 -11.30 -1.82 9.08
N VAL A 239 -11.60 -2.67 8.09
CA VAL A 239 -12.39 -3.88 8.25
C VAL A 239 -11.61 -5.00 7.58
N TYR A 240 -11.30 -6.05 8.33
CA TYR A 240 -10.43 -7.12 7.86
C TYR A 240 -10.98 -7.77 6.59
N GLY A 241 -10.14 -7.80 5.55
CA GLY A 241 -10.46 -8.39 4.25
C GLY A 241 -11.35 -7.53 3.35
N ARG A 242 -11.78 -6.34 3.80
CA ARG A 242 -12.65 -5.48 3.00
C ARG A 242 -11.85 -4.66 1.99
N ASN A 243 -12.03 -4.99 0.72
CA ASN A 243 -11.53 -4.20 -0.41
C ASN A 243 -12.36 -2.95 -0.65
N ASN A 244 -11.72 -1.88 -1.16
CA ASN A 244 -12.38 -0.65 -1.59
C ASN A 244 -13.42 -0.14 -0.60
N HIS A 245 -13.06 -0.08 0.68
CA HIS A 245 -13.95 0.36 1.73
C HIS A 245 -14.17 1.88 1.65
N VAL A 246 -15.05 2.29 0.74
CA VAL A 246 -15.44 3.68 0.53
C VAL A 246 -16.50 4.06 1.55
N MET A 247 -16.26 5.15 2.28
CA MET A 247 -17.23 5.75 3.20
C MET A 247 -17.06 7.27 3.25
N GLU A 248 -18.11 7.97 3.70
CA GLU A 248 -18.00 9.36 4.13
C GLU A 248 -17.12 9.46 5.39
N ILE A 249 -16.37 10.55 5.51
CA ILE A 249 -15.42 10.75 6.62
C ILE A 249 -16.14 10.79 7.97
N GLU A 250 -17.27 11.47 8.03
CA GLU A 250 -18.10 11.58 9.24
C GLU A 250 -18.70 10.22 9.64
N ASP A 251 -19.17 9.44 8.66
CA ASP A 251 -19.75 8.12 8.89
C ASP A 251 -18.70 7.13 9.39
N PHE A 252 -17.46 7.24 8.92
CA PHE A 252 -16.34 6.44 9.43
C PHE A 252 -16.18 6.64 10.94
N TYR A 253 -16.05 7.89 11.41
CA TYR A 253 -15.90 8.17 12.84
C TYR A 253 -17.14 7.77 13.64
N LYS A 254 -18.35 8.03 13.12
CA LYS A 254 -19.61 7.64 13.78
C LYS A 254 -19.72 6.13 13.97
N LYS A 255 -19.26 5.35 12.98
CA LYS A 255 -19.37 3.89 12.99
C LYS A 255 -18.27 3.20 13.78
N PHE A 256 -17.03 3.68 13.67
CA PHE A 256 -15.86 2.97 14.17
C PHE A 256 -15.23 3.58 15.42
N SER A 257 -15.42 4.88 15.69
CA SER A 257 -14.89 5.52 16.90
C SER A 257 -15.94 5.57 18.00
N ILE A 258 -15.62 5.03 19.18
CA ILE A 258 -16.50 5.08 20.36
C ILE A 258 -16.21 6.29 21.26
N THR A 259 -15.17 7.07 20.96
CA THR A 259 -14.79 8.27 21.72
C THR A 259 -14.67 9.49 20.79
N PRO A 260 -14.72 10.72 21.32
CA PRO A 260 -14.37 11.91 20.55
C PRO A 260 -12.86 12.01 20.25
N LEU A 261 -12.05 11.12 20.82
CA LEU A 261 -10.60 11.11 20.66
C LEU A 261 -10.21 10.48 19.32
N GLY A 262 -9.33 11.15 18.58
CA GLY A 262 -8.72 10.65 17.36
C GLY A 262 -7.47 11.45 17.03
N MET A 263 -6.43 10.78 16.56
CA MET A 263 -5.23 11.44 16.05
C MET A 263 -5.10 11.15 14.57
N LEU A 264 -4.44 12.05 13.86
CA LEU A 264 -4.24 11.94 12.42
C LEU A 264 -2.80 12.29 12.07
N ILE A 265 -2.23 11.52 11.15
CA ILE A 265 -1.05 11.92 10.38
C ILE A 265 -1.49 12.06 8.93
N SER A 266 -1.50 13.28 8.39
CA SER A 266 -1.88 13.56 7.01
C SER A 266 -0.69 13.87 6.13
N VAL A 267 -0.82 13.59 4.83
CA VAL A 267 0.13 13.88 3.75
C VAL A 267 -0.59 14.52 2.56
#